data_AF-A0A7C6SHG4-F1
#
_entry.id   AF-A0A7C6SHG4-F1
#
_cell.length_a   1.000
_cell.length_b   1.000
_cell.length_c   1.000
_cell.angle_alpha   90.00
_cell.angle_beta   90.00
_cell.angle_gamma   90.00
#
_symmetry.space_group_name_H-M   'P 1'
#
loop_
_entity.id
_entity.type
_entity.pdbx_description
1 polymer ?
#
loop_
_entity_poly.entity_id
_entity_poly.type
_entity_poly.pdbx_seq_one_letter_code
_entity_poly.pdbx_strand_id
1 'polypeptide(L)'
;MISSIFHFGFDRKFLFQVYETNQIEQRLAISRDDLYSCTHVLFDQIQGLRDDLSCEVEVQGAIQPFFNQREEDHMMDVQNLYTGATYVLQGSVIGIFAILSLLAFEPKTFLYRLYAGLKKGYLFLGAGLLLLGLFIVLDFQNFWILFHQVFFRNDLWLLNPATDRLIHLVPQNYFEPLVLKVFFTTVLSMAFVYVFVWFLNRSRTRPKPNLHIVLFEPEIPQNTGNIMRTCAVAQLHLHLIEPTSFILDEKKLRRSGMDYIEHVELTIHDDLNAFLKTVDGPIYPITRYGKHPASSFDFTKHDKNIYFIFGKESTGLPSDFLKTYSNNLIRIPMHPQARSLNLSNSVAIIAYEALRQFDYEGLSFVE
;
A
#
# COMPACT_ATOMS: atom_id res chain seq x y z
N MET A 1 5.65 -1.57 -17.85
CA MET A 1 6.48 -1.13 -19.00
C MET A 1 7.07 -2.28 -19.78
N ILE A 2 8.14 -2.97 -19.33
CA ILE A 2 8.79 -4.05 -20.13
C ILE A 2 7.81 -5.15 -20.56
N SER A 3 6.96 -5.63 -19.64
CA SER A 3 5.91 -6.59 -19.97
C SER A 3 4.91 -6.06 -21.02
N SER A 4 4.59 -4.76 -21.00
CA SER A 4 3.74 -4.13 -22.02
C SER A 4 4.44 -4.03 -23.38
N ILE A 5 5.75 -3.76 -23.39
CA ILE A 5 6.57 -3.78 -24.61
C ILE A 5 6.51 -5.17 -25.24
N PHE A 6 6.67 -6.24 -24.45
CA PHE A 6 6.64 -7.61 -24.98
C PHE A 6 5.25 -8.02 -25.46
N HIS A 7 4.19 -7.49 -24.84
CA HIS A 7 2.82 -7.80 -25.24
C HIS A 7 2.44 -7.14 -26.57
N PHE A 8 2.84 -5.88 -26.80
CA PHE A 8 2.43 -5.12 -27.98
C PHE A 8 3.49 -5.05 -29.09
N GLY A 9 4.77 -5.13 -28.75
CA GLY A 9 5.89 -4.85 -29.66
C GLY A 9 6.09 -5.86 -30.78
N PHE A 10 5.42 -7.02 -30.71
CA PHE A 10 5.45 -8.06 -31.74
C PHE A 10 4.06 -8.38 -32.28
N ASP A 11 3.10 -7.44 -32.17
CA ASP A 11 1.78 -7.59 -32.78
C ASP A 11 1.88 -7.50 -34.31
N ARG A 12 2.10 -8.66 -34.93
CA ARG A 12 2.20 -8.84 -36.38
C ARG A 12 0.92 -8.40 -37.09
N LYS A 13 -0.24 -8.62 -36.48
CA LYS A 13 -1.53 -8.24 -37.08
C LYS A 13 -1.62 -6.72 -37.22
N PHE A 14 -1.23 -5.99 -36.18
CA PHE A 14 -1.18 -4.53 -36.24
C PHE A 14 -0.15 -4.04 -37.28
N LEU A 15 1.05 -4.63 -37.32
CA LEU A 15 2.07 -4.24 -38.29
C LEU A 15 1.63 -4.49 -39.74
N PHE A 16 1.00 -5.62 -40.04
CA PHE A 16 0.49 -5.93 -41.38
C PHE A 16 -0.63 -4.97 -41.81
N GLN A 17 -1.47 -4.49 -40.89
CA GLN A 17 -2.43 -3.42 -41.19
C GLN A 17 -1.73 -2.10 -41.56
N VAL A 18 -0.60 -1.79 -40.93
CA VAL A 18 0.22 -0.62 -41.27
C VAL A 18 0.82 -0.78 -42.67
N TYR A 19 1.24 -1.99 -43.07
CA TYR A 19 1.75 -2.26 -44.43
C TYR A 19 0.70 -1.99 -45.51
N GLU A 20 -0.53 -2.47 -45.30
CA GLU A 20 -1.64 -2.24 -46.21
C GLU A 20 -1.96 -0.74 -46.32
N THR A 21 -2.04 -0.05 -45.18
CA THR A 21 -2.35 1.39 -45.10
C THR A 21 -1.30 2.24 -45.81
N ASN A 22 -0.01 1.89 -45.65
CA ASN A 22 1.11 2.64 -46.22
C ASN A 22 1.53 2.17 -47.61
N GLN A 23 0.89 1.12 -48.16
CA GLN A 23 1.22 0.51 -49.45
C GLN A 23 2.72 0.12 -49.56
N ILE A 24 3.27 -0.48 -48.50
CA ILE A 24 4.72 -0.79 -48.41
C ILE A 24 5.18 -1.74 -49.53
N GLU A 25 4.36 -2.73 -49.88
CA GLU A 25 4.60 -3.66 -51.00
C GLU A 25 4.89 -2.91 -52.31
N GLN A 26 4.08 -1.89 -52.61
CA GLN A 26 4.20 -1.08 -53.83
C GLN A 26 5.41 -0.16 -53.77
N ARG A 27 5.71 0.39 -52.57
CA ARG A 27 6.87 1.27 -52.37
C ARG A 27 8.20 0.56 -52.52
N LEU A 28 8.28 -0.70 -52.04
CA LEU A 28 9.49 -1.51 -52.10
C LEU A 28 9.58 -2.37 -53.36
N ALA A 29 8.50 -2.45 -54.16
CA ALA A 29 8.40 -3.27 -55.37
C ALA A 29 8.74 -4.76 -55.11
N ILE A 30 8.22 -5.30 -54.01
CA ILE A 30 8.37 -6.70 -53.57
C ILE A 30 7.01 -7.38 -53.41
N SER A 31 7.00 -8.71 -53.39
CA SER A 31 5.79 -9.48 -53.11
C SER A 31 5.36 -9.34 -51.64
N ARG A 32 4.06 -9.53 -51.39
CA ARG A 32 3.52 -9.57 -50.02
C ARG A 32 4.13 -10.70 -49.18
N ASP A 33 4.32 -11.87 -49.80
CA ASP A 33 4.86 -13.04 -49.13
C ASP A 33 6.31 -12.79 -48.69
N ASP A 34 7.12 -12.15 -49.55
CA ASP A 34 8.48 -11.73 -49.22
C ASP A 34 8.50 -10.70 -48.09
N LEU A 35 7.63 -9.67 -48.15
CA LEU A 35 7.52 -8.64 -47.11
C LEU A 35 7.16 -9.26 -45.75
N TYR A 36 6.21 -10.20 -45.73
CA TYR A 36 5.76 -10.85 -44.51
C TYR A 36 6.82 -11.81 -43.99
N SER A 37 7.46 -12.57 -44.88
CA SER A 37 8.58 -13.45 -44.56
C SER A 37 9.73 -12.68 -43.90
N CYS A 38 10.21 -11.58 -44.50
CA CYS A 38 11.26 -10.76 -43.91
C CYS A 38 10.82 -10.11 -42.58
N THR A 39 9.53 -9.81 -42.40
CA THR A 39 9.00 -9.34 -41.11
C THR A 39 9.07 -10.43 -40.03
N HIS A 40 8.78 -11.68 -40.40
CA HIS A 40 8.96 -12.82 -39.49
C HIS A 40 10.42 -12.99 -39.10
N VAL A 41 11.34 -12.94 -40.08
CA VAL A 41 12.78 -12.98 -39.85
C VAL A 41 13.22 -11.88 -38.86
N LEU A 42 12.76 -10.64 -39.07
CA LEU A 42 13.07 -9.51 -38.18
C LEU A 42 12.64 -9.79 -36.73
N PHE A 43 11.39 -10.19 -36.53
CA PHE A 43 10.87 -10.41 -35.17
C PHE A 43 11.51 -11.59 -34.48
N ASP A 44 11.73 -12.68 -35.21
CA ASP A 44 12.39 -13.88 -34.67
C ASP A 44 13.84 -13.56 -34.27
N GLN A 45 14.55 -12.70 -35.04
CA GLN A 45 15.88 -12.24 -34.67
C GLN A 45 15.85 -11.39 -33.39
N ILE A 46 14.99 -10.37 -33.30
CA ILE A 46 14.87 -9.53 -32.09
C ILE A 46 14.58 -10.39 -30.85
N GLN A 47 13.75 -11.42 -31.00
CA GLN A 47 13.36 -12.32 -29.91
C GLN A 47 14.43 -13.36 -29.54
N GLY A 48 15.55 -13.42 -30.27
CA GLY A 48 16.62 -14.39 -30.05
C GLY A 48 16.25 -15.81 -30.49
N LEU A 49 15.27 -15.96 -31.40
CA LEU A 49 14.92 -17.24 -32.01
C LEU A 49 15.84 -17.60 -33.18
N ARG A 50 16.63 -16.63 -33.66
CA ARG A 50 17.67 -16.78 -34.68
C ARG A 50 18.76 -15.73 -34.50
N ASP A 51 19.93 -15.99 -35.08
CA ASP A 51 21.15 -15.19 -34.90
C ASP A 51 21.43 -14.21 -36.05
N ASP A 52 20.71 -14.33 -37.17
CA ASP A 52 20.94 -13.55 -38.38
C ASP A 52 19.65 -12.93 -38.94
N LEU A 53 19.78 -11.98 -39.87
CA LEU A 53 18.69 -11.32 -40.58
C LEU A 53 18.60 -11.75 -42.05
N SER A 54 19.08 -12.96 -42.37
CA SER A 54 19.06 -13.46 -43.75
C SER A 54 17.61 -13.58 -44.27
N CYS A 55 17.28 -12.67 -45.20
CA CYS A 55 16.05 -12.67 -45.97
C CYS A 55 16.36 -12.15 -47.38
N GLU A 56 15.98 -12.89 -48.40
CA GLU A 56 16.15 -12.50 -49.80
C GLU A 56 14.78 -12.16 -50.41
N VAL A 57 14.76 -11.15 -51.28
CA VAL A 57 13.53 -10.72 -51.96
C VAL A 57 13.78 -10.54 -53.44
N GLU A 58 12.75 -10.80 -54.24
CA GLU A 58 12.76 -10.52 -55.67
C GLU A 58 12.29 -9.08 -55.92
N VAL A 59 13.16 -8.25 -56.49
CA VAL A 59 12.81 -6.89 -56.94
C VAL A 59 13.11 -6.81 -58.42
N GLN A 60 12.08 -6.54 -59.23
CA GLN A 60 12.21 -6.40 -60.69
C GLN A 60 12.91 -7.60 -61.37
N GLY A 61 12.71 -8.83 -60.87
CA GLY A 61 13.28 -10.05 -61.44
C GLY A 61 14.68 -10.43 -60.94
N ALA A 62 15.26 -9.67 -60.00
CA ALA A 62 16.55 -9.97 -59.39
C ALA A 62 16.39 -10.29 -57.89
N ILE A 63 16.97 -11.41 -57.47
CA ILE A 63 17.07 -11.81 -56.07
C ILE A 63 18.19 -11.01 -55.41
N GLN A 64 17.90 -10.38 -54.29
CA GLN A 64 18.86 -9.62 -53.49
C GLN A 64 18.51 -9.68 -52.01
N PRO A 65 19.49 -9.49 -51.10
CA PRO A 65 19.22 -9.40 -49.66
C PRO A 65 18.29 -8.23 -49.38
N PHE A 66 17.37 -8.43 -48.43
CA PHE A 66 16.43 -7.40 -47.99
C PHE A 66 17.10 -6.37 -47.09
N PHE A 67 17.90 -6.84 -46.13
CA PHE A 67 18.63 -6.01 -45.19
C PHE A 67 20.07 -5.82 -45.66
N ASN A 68 20.61 -4.62 -45.46
CA ASN A 68 22.02 -4.34 -45.66
C ASN A 68 22.80 -4.46 -44.35
N GLN A 69 24.14 -4.48 -44.43
CA GLN A 69 25.00 -4.68 -43.27
C GLN A 69 24.74 -3.69 -42.12
N ARG A 70 24.44 -2.42 -42.42
CA ARG A 70 24.17 -1.40 -41.40
C ARG A 70 22.89 -1.72 -40.63
N GLU A 71 21.86 -2.18 -41.33
CA GLU A 71 20.60 -2.60 -40.73
C GLU A 71 20.77 -3.87 -39.89
N GLU A 72 21.56 -4.82 -40.36
CA GLU A 72 21.92 -6.01 -39.59
C GLU A 72 22.64 -5.65 -38.29
N ASP A 73 23.65 -4.79 -38.37
CA ASP A 73 24.42 -4.33 -37.21
C ASP A 73 23.54 -3.56 -36.22
N HIS A 74 22.64 -2.71 -36.72
CA HIS A 74 21.68 -1.99 -35.87
C HIS A 74 20.73 -2.97 -35.15
N MET A 75 20.22 -3.97 -35.86
CA MET A 75 19.28 -4.92 -35.27
C MET A 75 19.94 -5.90 -34.29
N MET A 76 21.25 -6.14 -34.39
CA MET A 76 22.02 -6.81 -33.33
C MET A 76 22.03 -5.97 -32.04
N ASP A 77 22.20 -4.65 -32.13
CA ASP A 77 22.09 -3.77 -30.95
C ASP A 77 20.69 -3.80 -30.33
N VAL A 78 19.65 -3.82 -31.17
CA VAL A 78 18.24 -3.92 -30.72
C VAL A 78 17.97 -5.26 -30.03
N GLN A 79 18.49 -6.38 -30.54
CA GLN A 79 18.38 -7.70 -29.92
C GLN A 79 19.09 -7.75 -28.56
N ASN A 80 20.27 -7.12 -28.45
CA ASN A 80 20.98 -6.99 -27.18
C ASN A 80 20.18 -6.16 -26.16
N LEU A 81 19.56 -5.06 -26.59
CA LEU A 81 18.68 -4.26 -25.75
C LEU A 81 17.45 -5.05 -25.28
N TYR A 82 16.83 -5.82 -26.18
CA TYR A 82 15.71 -6.70 -25.87
C TYR A 82 16.08 -7.77 -24.83
N THR A 83 17.25 -8.41 -25.01
CA THR A 83 17.79 -9.41 -24.10
C THR A 83 18.15 -8.80 -22.73
N GLY A 84 18.70 -7.60 -22.71
CA GLY A 84 18.90 -6.86 -21.46
C GLY A 84 17.57 -6.61 -20.72
N ALA A 85 16.52 -6.24 -21.45
CA ALA A 85 15.20 -6.00 -20.88
C ALA A 85 14.55 -7.29 -20.32
N THR A 86 14.74 -8.44 -20.96
CA THR A 86 14.24 -9.73 -20.44
C THR A 86 14.92 -10.09 -19.12
N TYR A 87 16.23 -9.89 -18.98
CA TYR A 87 16.93 -10.11 -17.71
C TYR A 87 16.44 -9.20 -16.59
N VAL A 88 16.22 -7.91 -16.87
CA VAL A 88 15.66 -6.97 -15.90
C VAL A 88 14.26 -7.41 -15.44
N LEU A 89 13.41 -7.86 -16.37
CA LEU A 89 12.07 -8.34 -16.03
C LEU A 89 12.14 -9.58 -15.12
N GLN A 90 12.98 -10.56 -15.45
CA GLN A 90 13.18 -11.77 -14.65
C GLN A 90 13.69 -11.44 -13.24
N GLY A 91 14.68 -10.54 -13.12
CA GLY A 91 15.18 -10.07 -11.82
C GLY A 91 14.10 -9.35 -10.99
N SER A 92 13.22 -8.59 -11.67
CA SER A 92 12.12 -7.87 -11.01
C SER A 92 11.10 -8.83 -10.37
N VAL A 93 10.82 -9.97 -11.01
CA VAL A 93 9.93 -11.01 -10.47
C VAL A 93 10.49 -11.57 -9.16
N ILE A 94 11.80 -11.85 -9.09
CA ILE A 94 12.47 -12.31 -7.87
C ILE A 94 12.33 -11.26 -6.75
N GLY A 95 12.53 -9.99 -7.07
CA GLY A 95 12.33 -8.88 -6.13
C GLY A 95 10.91 -8.80 -5.57
N ILE A 96 9.89 -9.02 -6.42
CA ILE A 96 8.48 -9.07 -5.97
C ILE A 96 8.25 -10.22 -5.00
N PHE A 97 8.78 -11.42 -5.28
CA PHE A 97 8.66 -12.56 -4.36
C PHE A 97 9.33 -12.30 -3.02
N ALA A 98 10.48 -11.61 -3.00
CA ALA A 98 11.14 -11.21 -1.75
C ALA A 98 10.26 -10.22 -0.94
N ILE A 99 9.67 -9.22 -1.59
CA ILE A 99 8.73 -8.26 -0.98
C ILE A 99 7.50 -8.97 -0.39
N LEU A 100 6.90 -9.90 -1.15
CA LEU A 100 5.75 -10.70 -0.71
C LEU A 100 6.11 -11.63 0.46
N SER A 101 7.34 -12.14 0.50
CA SER A 101 7.81 -12.96 1.62
C SER A 101 7.91 -12.13 2.91
N LEU A 102 8.40 -10.88 2.84
CA LEU A 102 8.43 -9.96 3.98
C LEU A 102 7.03 -9.61 4.52
N LEU A 103 6.04 -9.52 3.62
CA LEU A 103 4.63 -9.37 3.98
C LEU A 103 4.11 -10.49 4.88
N ALA A 104 4.62 -11.71 4.74
CA ALA A 104 4.19 -12.86 5.54
C ALA A 104 4.71 -12.83 6.99
N PHE A 105 5.83 -12.15 7.26
CA PHE A 105 6.44 -12.07 8.59
C PHE A 105 5.85 -10.95 9.45
N GLU A 106 5.65 -9.74 8.90
CA GLU A 106 5.11 -8.58 9.63
C GLU A 106 4.03 -7.83 8.81
N PRO A 107 2.85 -8.43 8.58
CA PRO A 107 1.86 -7.89 7.66
C PRO A 107 1.33 -6.50 8.06
N LYS A 108 1.33 -6.19 9.37
CA LYS A 108 0.81 -4.90 9.87
C LYS A 108 1.77 -3.75 9.57
N THR A 109 3.01 -3.83 10.07
CA THR A 109 4.06 -2.82 9.91
C THR A 109 4.47 -2.65 8.46
N PHE A 110 4.59 -3.77 7.72
CA PHE A 110 5.06 -3.74 6.35
C PHE A 110 4.07 -3.06 5.40
N LEU A 111 2.77 -3.36 5.49
CA LEU A 111 1.74 -2.72 4.64
C LEU A 111 1.72 -1.21 4.83
N TYR A 112 1.85 -0.74 6.07
CA TYR A 112 1.91 0.69 6.36
C TYR A 112 3.14 1.35 5.73
N ARG A 113 4.33 0.76 5.94
CA ARG A 113 5.59 1.27 5.35
C ARG A 113 5.55 1.23 3.82
N LEU A 114 5.00 0.17 3.24
CA LEU A 114 4.82 0.01 1.80
C LEU A 114 3.90 1.09 1.25
N TYR A 115 2.72 1.30 1.85
CA TYR A 115 1.80 2.36 1.43
C TYR A 115 2.42 3.76 1.57
N ALA A 116 3.09 4.04 2.69
CA ALA A 116 3.77 5.32 2.92
C ALA A 116 4.89 5.56 1.88
N GLY A 117 5.67 4.52 1.57
CA GLY A 117 6.70 4.55 0.54
C GLY A 117 6.12 4.76 -0.86
N LEU A 118 5.08 4.01 -1.21
CA LEU A 118 4.37 4.15 -2.49
C LEU A 118 3.77 5.54 -2.63
N LYS A 119 3.09 6.08 -1.61
CA LYS A 119 2.51 7.43 -1.66
C LYS A 119 3.56 8.50 -2.00
N LYS A 120 4.75 8.42 -1.38
CA LYS A 120 5.87 9.33 -1.69
C LYS A 120 6.40 9.10 -3.10
N GLY A 121 6.60 7.85 -3.50
CA GLY A 121 7.13 7.50 -4.83
C GLY A 121 6.20 7.89 -5.98
N TYR A 122 4.89 7.71 -5.82
CA TYR A 122 3.88 8.04 -6.83
C TYR A 122 3.81 9.54 -7.15
N LEU A 123 4.09 10.41 -6.17
CA LEU A 123 4.08 11.85 -6.42
C LEU A 123 5.16 12.27 -7.41
N PHE A 124 6.40 11.81 -7.18
CA PHE A 124 7.53 12.13 -8.05
C PHE A 124 7.45 11.39 -9.40
N LEU A 125 7.15 10.11 -9.37
CA LEU A 125 7.06 9.29 -10.58
C LEU A 125 5.87 9.70 -11.47
N GLY A 126 4.73 10.06 -10.86
CA GLY A 126 3.56 10.52 -11.59
C GLY A 126 3.79 11.83 -12.34
N ALA A 127 4.48 12.79 -11.71
CA ALA A 127 4.87 14.03 -12.38
C ALA A 127 5.82 13.77 -13.56
N GLY A 128 6.82 12.91 -13.36
CA GLY A 128 7.75 12.52 -14.42
C GLY A 128 7.07 11.81 -15.60
N LEU A 129 6.16 10.88 -15.31
CA LEU A 129 5.38 10.18 -16.34
C LEU A 129 4.44 11.13 -17.10
N LEU A 130 3.82 12.10 -16.42
CA LEU A 130 3.00 13.11 -17.09
C LEU A 130 3.82 13.94 -18.07
N LEU A 131 5.00 14.42 -17.66
CA LEU A 131 5.90 15.18 -18.53
C LEU A 131 6.39 14.32 -19.71
N LEU A 132 6.75 13.06 -19.45
CA LEU A 132 7.16 12.12 -20.49
C LEU A 132 6.02 11.84 -21.48
N GLY A 133 4.81 11.61 -20.99
CA GLY A 133 3.63 11.39 -21.83
C GLY A 133 3.30 12.60 -22.69
N LEU A 134 3.40 13.81 -22.12
CA LEU A 134 3.24 15.05 -22.86
C LEU A 134 4.30 15.19 -23.95
N PHE A 135 5.56 14.85 -23.65
CA PHE A 135 6.65 14.89 -24.62
C PHE A 135 6.42 13.91 -25.79
N ILE A 136 6.00 12.67 -25.50
CA ILE A 136 5.67 11.66 -26.52
C ILE A 136 4.56 12.15 -27.47
N VAL A 137 3.53 12.80 -26.93
CA VAL A 137 2.36 13.24 -27.72
C VAL A 137 2.64 14.52 -28.51
N LEU A 138 3.40 15.47 -27.94
CA LEU A 138 3.68 16.75 -28.60
C LEU A 138 4.79 16.65 -29.65
N ASP A 139 5.78 15.80 -29.42
CA ASP A 139 6.97 15.71 -30.27
C ASP A 139 7.57 14.30 -30.27
N PHE A 140 6.88 13.39 -30.96
CA PHE A 140 7.33 12.00 -31.07
C PHE A 140 8.70 11.88 -31.73
N GLN A 141 9.05 12.76 -32.68
CA GLN A 141 10.32 12.69 -33.40
C GLN A 141 11.50 12.97 -32.47
N ASN A 142 11.47 14.03 -31.68
CA ASN A 142 12.54 14.31 -30.72
C ASN A 142 12.56 13.29 -29.58
N PHE A 143 11.40 12.77 -29.16
CA PHE A 143 11.33 11.63 -28.24
C PHE A 143 12.06 10.40 -28.81
N TRP A 144 11.81 10.07 -30.08
CA TRP A 144 12.43 8.93 -30.76
C TRP A 144 13.95 9.09 -30.88
N ILE A 145 14.42 10.28 -31.23
CA ILE A 145 15.86 10.61 -31.27
C ILE A 145 16.49 10.46 -29.88
N LEU A 146 15.86 11.03 -28.84
CA LEU A 146 16.35 10.93 -27.47
C LEU A 146 16.42 9.48 -27.00
N PHE A 147 15.41 8.67 -27.30
CA PHE A 147 15.41 7.24 -27.01
C PHE A 147 16.65 6.56 -27.60
N HIS A 148 16.96 6.81 -28.88
CA HIS A 148 18.12 6.20 -29.53
C HIS A 148 19.43 6.65 -28.91
N GLN A 149 19.57 7.94 -28.58
CA GLN A 149 20.77 8.47 -27.93
C GLN A 149 20.99 7.92 -26.51
N VAL A 150 19.92 7.53 -25.82
CA VAL A 150 20.01 6.93 -24.48
C VAL A 150 20.49 5.48 -24.55
N PHE A 151 20.02 4.70 -25.53
CA PHE A 151 20.29 3.27 -25.61
C PHE A 151 21.43 2.88 -26.54
N PHE A 152 21.72 3.68 -27.57
CA PHE A 152 22.74 3.40 -28.57
C PHE A 152 23.80 4.51 -28.57
N ARG A 153 25.07 4.11 -28.59
CA ARG A 153 26.22 5.04 -28.61
C ARG A 153 26.81 5.25 -30.01
N ASN A 154 26.34 4.49 -30.99
CA ASN A 154 26.74 4.57 -32.39
C ASN A 154 25.66 5.29 -33.21
N ASP A 155 25.90 5.43 -34.51
CA ASP A 155 24.99 6.06 -35.47
C ASP A 155 24.20 5.04 -36.32
N LEU A 156 24.33 3.73 -36.08
CA LEU A 156 23.76 2.68 -36.94
C LEU A 156 22.24 2.79 -37.10
N TRP A 157 21.55 3.35 -36.11
CA TRP A 157 20.12 3.63 -36.10
C TRP A 157 19.69 4.80 -37.00
N LEU A 158 20.63 5.64 -37.45
CA LEU A 158 20.37 6.68 -38.45
C LEU A 158 20.31 6.03 -39.83
N LEU A 159 19.11 5.61 -40.21
CA LEU A 159 18.82 4.97 -41.48
C LEU A 159 18.43 6.01 -42.56
N ASN A 160 18.89 5.77 -43.78
CA ASN A 160 18.57 6.54 -44.97
C ASN A 160 17.37 5.92 -45.71
N PRO A 161 16.22 6.63 -45.82
CA PRO A 161 15.02 6.12 -46.50
C PRO A 161 15.21 5.70 -47.95
N ALA A 162 16.27 6.14 -48.62
CA ALA A 162 16.57 5.79 -50.01
C ALA A 162 17.32 4.46 -50.16
N THR A 163 18.07 4.03 -49.13
CA THR A 163 18.93 2.83 -49.20
C THR A 163 18.54 1.75 -48.21
N ASP A 164 17.96 2.14 -47.08
CA ASP A 164 17.68 1.26 -45.95
C ASP A 164 16.19 0.89 -45.98
N ARG A 165 15.90 -0.42 -46.09
CA ARG A 165 14.53 -0.96 -46.23
C ARG A 165 13.84 -1.15 -44.89
N LEU A 166 14.59 -1.31 -43.80
CA LEU A 166 14.13 -1.49 -42.44
C LEU A 166 13.23 -0.33 -41.98
N ILE A 167 13.54 0.92 -42.36
CA ILE A 167 12.69 2.08 -42.03
C ILE A 167 11.29 2.02 -42.67
N HIS A 168 11.15 1.29 -43.78
CA HIS A 168 9.86 1.04 -44.42
C HIS A 168 9.14 -0.17 -43.80
N LEU A 169 9.89 -1.11 -43.22
CA LEU A 169 9.37 -2.30 -42.54
C LEU A 169 8.82 -1.97 -41.14
N VAL A 170 9.39 -1.00 -40.45
CA VAL A 170 8.87 -0.54 -39.14
C VAL A 170 8.76 0.99 -39.15
N PRO A 171 7.78 1.56 -39.87
CA PRO A 171 7.66 3.00 -40.05
C PRO A 171 7.24 3.71 -38.76
N GLN A 172 7.42 5.03 -38.71
CA GLN A 172 7.04 5.84 -37.52
C GLN A 172 5.58 5.64 -37.09
N ASN A 173 4.65 5.53 -38.04
CA ASN A 173 3.22 5.33 -37.74
C ASN A 173 2.89 3.91 -37.21
N TYR A 174 3.87 3.01 -37.16
CA TYR A 174 3.81 1.79 -36.35
C TYR A 174 4.30 2.04 -34.91
N PHE A 175 5.44 2.70 -34.74
CA PHE A 175 6.07 2.92 -33.43
C PHE A 175 5.30 3.90 -32.53
N GLU A 176 4.78 4.99 -33.07
CA GLU A 176 4.05 6.00 -32.30
C GLU A 176 2.84 5.41 -31.54
N PRO A 177 1.88 4.72 -32.19
CA PRO A 177 0.78 4.08 -31.49
C PRO A 177 1.22 2.93 -30.57
N LEU A 178 2.31 2.22 -30.90
CA LEU A 178 2.88 1.19 -30.02
C LEU A 178 3.39 1.79 -28.71
N VAL A 179 4.21 2.85 -28.78
CA VAL A 179 4.75 3.56 -27.61
C VAL A 179 3.63 4.12 -26.75
N LEU A 180 2.60 4.73 -27.36
CA LEU A 180 1.43 5.23 -26.63
C LEU A 180 0.68 4.09 -25.91
N LYS A 181 0.42 2.96 -26.57
CA LYS A 181 -0.19 1.78 -25.93
C LYS A 181 0.63 1.31 -24.72
N VAL A 182 1.94 1.14 -24.89
CA VAL A 182 2.86 0.74 -23.81
C VAL A 182 2.82 1.73 -22.64
N PHE A 183 2.86 3.02 -22.93
CA PHE A 183 2.83 4.09 -21.95
C PHE A 183 1.50 4.08 -21.16
N PHE A 184 0.36 4.10 -21.83
CA PHE A 184 -0.95 4.13 -21.18
C PHE A 184 -1.23 2.86 -20.37
N THR A 185 -0.89 1.68 -20.89
CA THR A 185 -1.02 0.43 -20.11
C THR A 185 -0.14 0.44 -18.86
N THR A 186 1.07 1.01 -18.96
CA THR A 186 1.96 1.18 -17.79
C THR A 186 1.37 2.14 -16.77
N VAL A 187 0.87 3.31 -17.18
CA VAL A 187 0.23 4.27 -16.27
C VAL A 187 -1.01 3.66 -15.60
N LEU A 188 -1.84 2.93 -16.35
CA LEU A 188 -3.05 2.31 -15.83
C LEU A 188 -2.75 1.21 -14.81
N SER A 189 -1.78 0.33 -15.10
CA SER A 189 -1.35 -0.72 -14.17
C SER A 189 -0.79 -0.14 -12.87
N MET A 190 -0.03 0.96 -12.94
CA MET A 190 0.42 1.68 -11.75
C MET A 190 -0.75 2.27 -10.96
N ALA A 191 -1.68 2.97 -11.62
CA ALA A 191 -2.86 3.51 -10.96
C ALA A 191 -3.68 2.40 -10.25
N PHE A 192 -3.82 1.23 -10.87
CA PHE A 192 -4.46 0.06 -10.25
C PHE A 192 -3.74 -0.39 -8.98
N VAL A 193 -2.40 -0.56 -9.02
CA VAL A 193 -1.61 -0.95 -7.84
C VAL A 193 -1.76 0.06 -6.71
N TYR A 194 -1.72 1.36 -7.03
CA TYR A 194 -1.93 2.40 -6.03
C TYR A 194 -3.30 2.31 -5.36
N VAL A 195 -4.37 2.21 -6.16
CA VAL A 195 -5.76 2.11 -5.67
C VAL A 195 -5.94 0.83 -4.84
N PHE A 196 -5.36 -0.28 -5.28
CA PHE A 196 -5.41 -1.56 -4.57
C PHE A 196 -4.75 -1.46 -3.19
N VAL A 197 -3.52 -0.93 -3.11
CA VAL A 197 -2.82 -0.77 -1.82
C VAL A 197 -3.53 0.26 -0.94
N TRP A 198 -4.04 1.36 -1.51
CA TRP A 198 -4.86 2.34 -0.79
C TRP A 198 -6.10 1.69 -0.17
N PHE A 199 -6.82 0.85 -0.93
CA PHE A 199 -7.99 0.14 -0.45
C PHE A 199 -7.65 -0.80 0.71
N LEU A 200 -6.55 -1.55 0.61
CA LEU A 200 -6.06 -2.39 1.70
C LEU A 200 -5.69 -1.58 2.95
N ASN A 201 -5.18 -0.36 2.78
CA ASN A 201 -4.82 0.52 3.90
C ASN A 201 -6.00 1.34 4.46
N ARG A 202 -7.09 1.54 3.70
CA ARG A 202 -8.26 2.34 4.11
C ARG A 202 -8.97 1.79 5.34
N SER A 203 -8.92 0.47 5.58
CA SER A 203 -9.45 -0.13 6.81
C SER A 203 -8.73 0.38 8.08
N ARG A 204 -7.56 1.01 7.95
CA ARG A 204 -6.67 1.42 9.05
C ARG A 204 -6.58 2.93 9.28
N THR A 205 -7.26 3.77 8.48
CA THR A 205 -7.31 5.22 8.68
C THR A 205 -8.60 5.68 9.38
N ARG A 206 -9.32 4.75 10.03
CA ARG A 206 -10.41 5.13 10.91
C ARG A 206 -9.78 5.80 12.14
N PRO A 207 -10.27 6.97 12.60
CA PRO A 207 -9.76 7.56 13.82
C PRO A 207 -9.92 6.54 14.95
N LYS A 208 -8.88 6.35 15.77
CA LYS A 208 -8.91 5.49 16.95
C LYS A 208 -10.12 5.88 17.82
N PRO A 209 -10.96 4.91 18.23
CA PRO A 209 -12.02 5.20 19.17
C PRO A 209 -11.43 5.68 20.49
N ASN A 210 -12.06 6.65 21.15
CA ASN A 210 -11.60 7.07 22.47
C ASN A 210 -11.78 5.90 23.44
N LEU A 211 -10.79 5.72 24.31
CA LEU A 211 -10.78 4.69 25.33
C LEU A 211 -11.18 5.34 26.66
N HIS A 212 -12.24 4.84 27.26
CA HIS A 212 -12.86 5.39 28.45
C HIS A 212 -12.67 4.44 29.63
N ILE A 213 -12.16 4.97 30.74
CA ILE A 213 -12.10 4.27 32.03
C ILE A 213 -13.30 4.73 32.86
N VAL A 214 -14.07 3.79 33.40
CA VAL A 214 -15.28 4.09 34.18
C VAL A 214 -15.15 3.45 35.56
N LEU A 215 -15.19 4.25 36.62
CA LEU A 215 -15.16 3.75 37.99
C LEU A 215 -16.57 3.85 38.60
N PHE A 216 -17.14 2.70 38.93
CA PHE A 216 -18.42 2.60 39.61
C PHE A 216 -18.24 2.72 41.12
N GLU A 217 -18.68 3.84 41.69
CA GLU A 217 -18.72 4.12 43.14
C GLU A 217 -17.37 3.82 43.87
N PRO A 218 -16.24 4.41 43.43
CA PRO A 218 -14.93 4.10 44.01
C PRO A 218 -14.84 4.50 45.49
N GLU A 219 -14.16 3.68 46.28
CA GLU A 219 -14.14 3.81 47.74
C GLU A 219 -12.82 4.39 48.27
N ILE A 220 -11.70 4.16 47.56
CA ILE A 220 -10.36 4.49 48.07
C ILE A 220 -9.72 5.64 47.25
N PRO A 221 -9.53 6.84 47.83
CA PRO A 221 -9.07 8.02 47.08
C PRO A 221 -7.69 7.84 46.45
N GLN A 222 -6.80 7.06 47.08
CA GLN A 222 -5.47 6.78 46.53
C GLN A 222 -5.52 5.99 45.22
N ASN A 223 -6.47 5.06 45.09
CA ASN A 223 -6.65 4.33 43.83
C ASN A 223 -7.11 5.28 42.73
N THR A 224 -8.10 6.13 43.01
CA THR A 224 -8.60 7.13 42.05
C THR A 224 -7.50 8.11 41.63
N GLY A 225 -6.67 8.59 42.56
CA GLY A 225 -5.53 9.44 42.22
C GLY A 225 -4.52 8.77 41.30
N ASN A 226 -4.18 7.51 41.55
CA ASN A 226 -3.30 6.73 40.65
C ASN A 226 -3.94 6.51 39.28
N ILE A 227 -5.26 6.27 39.23
CA ILE A 227 -6.00 6.08 37.97
C ILE A 227 -6.04 7.38 37.16
N MET A 228 -6.25 8.53 37.81
CA MET A 228 -6.17 9.84 37.16
C MET A 228 -4.79 10.04 36.52
N ARG A 229 -3.71 9.70 37.22
CA ARG A 229 -2.35 9.73 36.64
C ARG A 229 -2.25 8.84 35.39
N THR A 230 -2.71 7.60 35.47
CA THR A 230 -2.73 6.68 34.32
C THR A 230 -3.51 7.27 33.14
N CYS A 231 -4.69 7.84 33.39
CA CYS A 231 -5.51 8.42 32.33
C CYS A 231 -4.85 9.65 31.69
N ALA A 232 -4.18 10.50 32.47
CA ALA A 232 -3.45 11.65 31.96
C ALA A 232 -2.33 11.23 30.98
N VAL A 233 -1.45 10.32 31.42
CA VAL A 233 -0.29 9.91 30.61
C VAL A 233 -0.67 9.04 29.42
N ALA A 234 -1.81 8.35 29.50
CA ALA A 234 -2.31 7.47 28.46
C ALA A 234 -3.37 8.12 27.56
N GLN A 235 -3.69 9.40 27.77
CA GLN A 235 -4.73 10.16 27.05
C GLN A 235 -6.07 9.42 27.01
N LEU A 236 -6.57 9.05 28.20
CA LEU A 236 -7.84 8.33 28.38
C LEU A 236 -8.86 9.24 29.08
N HIS A 237 -10.13 9.10 28.71
CA HIS A 237 -11.22 9.77 29.40
C HIS A 237 -11.58 8.98 30.66
N LEU A 238 -11.63 9.65 31.81
CA LEU A 238 -12.04 9.07 33.08
C LEU A 238 -13.49 9.46 33.42
N HIS A 239 -14.31 8.46 33.72
CA HIS A 239 -15.65 8.63 34.27
C HIS A 239 -15.70 8.14 35.71
N LEU A 240 -16.30 8.94 36.59
CA LEU A 240 -16.59 8.58 37.97
C LEU A 240 -18.11 8.53 38.16
N ILE A 241 -18.61 7.43 38.69
CA ILE A 241 -20.03 7.28 39.02
C ILE A 241 -20.18 7.39 40.53
N GLU A 242 -21.01 8.32 40.96
CA GLU A 242 -21.34 8.55 42.37
C GLU A 242 -22.31 7.49 42.93
N PRO A 243 -22.37 7.34 44.28
CA PRO A 243 -21.60 8.05 45.30
C PRO A 243 -20.13 7.60 45.40
N THR A 244 -19.23 8.57 45.59
CA THR A 244 -17.84 8.30 46.01
C THR A 244 -17.73 8.35 47.54
N SER A 245 -16.89 7.49 48.13
CA SER A 245 -16.65 7.51 49.58
C SER A 245 -15.71 8.63 50.05
N PHE A 246 -15.33 9.54 49.14
CA PHE A 246 -14.40 10.64 49.36
C PHE A 246 -14.78 11.85 48.50
N ILE A 247 -14.34 13.04 48.94
CA ILE A 247 -14.49 14.29 48.19
C ILE A 247 -13.28 14.46 47.27
N LEU A 248 -13.53 14.65 45.97
CA LEU A 248 -12.50 15.07 45.01
C LEU A 248 -12.17 16.54 45.23
N ASP A 249 -11.18 16.79 46.09
CA ASP A 249 -10.62 18.13 46.27
C ASP A 249 -9.48 18.33 45.27
N GLU A 250 -9.78 19.02 44.16
CA GLU A 250 -8.80 19.36 43.12
C GLU A 250 -7.54 20.05 43.69
N LYS A 251 -7.67 20.86 44.76
CA LYS A 251 -6.51 21.54 45.38
C LYS A 251 -5.58 20.56 46.09
N LYS A 252 -6.12 19.48 46.68
CA LYS A 252 -5.30 18.41 47.28
C LYS A 252 -4.64 17.54 46.22
N LEU A 253 -5.33 17.29 45.12
CA LEU A 253 -4.78 16.57 43.95
C LEU A 253 -3.59 17.34 43.34
N ARG A 254 -3.71 18.66 43.14
CA ARG A 254 -2.62 19.52 42.64
C ARG A 254 -1.40 19.56 43.56
N ARG A 255 -1.58 19.55 44.90
CA ARG A 255 -0.47 19.57 45.88
C ARG A 255 0.36 18.28 45.94
N SER A 256 -0.12 17.18 45.36
CA SER A 256 0.56 15.88 45.41
C SER A 256 1.70 15.70 44.40
N GLY A 257 2.15 16.79 43.75
CA GLY A 257 3.28 16.76 42.80
C GLY A 257 2.90 16.20 41.42
N MET A 258 1.66 16.39 41.00
CA MET A 258 1.12 15.86 39.74
C MET A 258 0.71 17.01 38.81
N ASP A 259 1.68 17.64 38.16
CA ASP A 259 1.45 18.75 37.22
C ASP A 259 0.56 18.35 36.02
N TYR A 260 0.49 17.05 35.70
CA TYR A 260 -0.27 16.50 34.57
C TYR A 260 -1.74 16.14 34.89
N ILE A 261 -2.21 16.26 36.14
CA ILE A 261 -3.62 16.03 36.46
C ILE A 261 -4.54 17.03 35.75
N GLU A 262 -4.05 18.23 35.41
CA GLU A 262 -4.79 19.23 34.65
C GLU A 262 -5.17 18.76 33.24
N HIS A 263 -4.54 17.69 32.75
CA HIS A 263 -4.82 17.09 31.43
C HIS A 263 -5.75 15.87 31.50
N VAL A 264 -6.28 15.51 32.67
CA VAL A 264 -7.26 14.42 32.77
C VAL A 264 -8.62 14.92 32.30
N GLU A 265 -9.13 14.34 31.23
CA GLU A 265 -10.53 14.48 30.85
C GLU A 265 -11.40 13.68 31.83
N LEU A 266 -12.06 14.38 32.76
CA LEU A 266 -12.87 13.79 33.83
C LEU A 266 -14.35 14.15 33.64
N THR A 267 -15.23 13.16 33.77
CA THR A 267 -16.69 13.39 33.88
C THR A 267 -17.25 12.63 35.08
N ILE A 268 -18.02 13.33 35.91
CA ILE A 268 -18.70 12.76 37.07
C ILE A 268 -20.18 12.55 36.70
N HIS A 269 -20.73 11.40 37.08
CA HIS A 269 -22.12 11.02 36.86
C HIS A 269 -22.80 10.73 38.19
N ASP A 270 -24.02 11.23 38.37
CA ASP A 270 -24.79 11.07 39.61
C ASP A 270 -25.06 9.59 39.94
N ASP A 271 -25.30 8.77 38.92
CA ASP A 271 -25.56 7.34 39.06
C ASP A 271 -25.20 6.55 37.77
N LEU A 272 -25.31 5.22 37.86
CA LEU A 272 -25.02 4.32 36.75
C LEU A 272 -25.95 4.55 35.54
N ASN A 273 -27.20 4.95 35.75
CA ASN A 273 -28.14 5.20 34.65
C ASN A 273 -27.81 6.50 33.92
N ALA A 274 -27.38 7.53 34.64
CA ALA A 274 -26.87 8.78 34.06
C ALA A 274 -25.66 8.48 33.16
N PHE A 275 -24.70 7.69 33.63
CA PHE A 275 -23.58 7.23 32.81
C PHE A 275 -24.06 6.48 31.55
N LEU A 276 -24.96 5.50 31.69
CA LEU A 276 -25.43 4.70 30.57
C LEU A 276 -26.12 5.51 29.46
N LYS A 277 -26.72 6.67 29.78
CA LYS A 277 -27.29 7.58 28.77
C LYS A 277 -26.24 8.27 27.90
N THR A 278 -24.97 8.30 28.34
CA THR A 278 -23.86 8.96 27.61
C THR A 278 -23.04 7.99 26.76
N VAL A 279 -23.25 6.68 26.92
CA VAL A 279 -22.48 5.64 26.23
C VAL A 279 -22.94 5.51 24.79
N ASP A 280 -22.00 5.62 23.84
CA ASP A 280 -22.27 5.45 22.41
C ASP A 280 -21.68 4.17 21.80
N GLY A 281 -20.87 3.42 22.55
CA GLY A 281 -20.16 2.22 22.09
C GLY A 281 -20.16 1.04 23.09
N PRO A 282 -19.31 0.02 22.86
CA PRO A 282 -19.30 -1.19 23.68
C PRO A 282 -18.80 -0.94 25.11
N ILE A 283 -19.46 -1.59 26.07
CA ILE A 283 -19.02 -1.65 27.46
C ILE A 283 -18.39 -3.01 27.75
N TYR A 284 -17.21 -2.96 28.37
CA TYR A 284 -16.45 -4.10 28.87
C TYR A 284 -16.35 -4.03 30.39
N PRO A 285 -17.12 -4.83 31.13
CA PRO A 285 -17.00 -4.91 32.58
C PRO A 285 -15.78 -5.74 33.01
N ILE A 286 -14.95 -5.16 33.88
CA ILE A 286 -13.81 -5.85 34.48
C ILE A 286 -14.28 -6.49 35.77
N THR A 287 -14.22 -7.82 35.82
CA THR A 287 -14.70 -8.58 36.97
C THR A 287 -14.00 -9.92 37.12
N ARG A 288 -13.86 -10.38 38.36
CA ARG A 288 -13.35 -11.73 38.65
C ARG A 288 -14.27 -12.83 38.10
N TYR A 289 -15.52 -12.51 37.76
CA TYR A 289 -16.47 -13.47 37.21
C TYR A 289 -16.35 -13.67 35.68
N GLY A 290 -15.53 -12.86 35.01
CA GLY A 290 -15.26 -13.02 33.58
C GLY A 290 -14.51 -14.32 33.29
N LYS A 291 -14.63 -14.81 32.04
CA LYS A 291 -14.00 -16.07 31.60
C LYS A 291 -12.82 -15.86 30.66
N HIS A 292 -12.60 -14.61 30.24
CA HIS A 292 -11.69 -14.28 29.15
C HIS A 292 -10.80 -13.10 29.53
N PRO A 293 -9.48 -13.15 29.25
CA PRO A 293 -8.59 -12.03 29.46
C PRO A 293 -8.83 -10.91 28.44
N ALA A 294 -8.41 -9.69 28.76
CA ALA A 294 -8.52 -8.54 27.84
C ALA A 294 -7.87 -8.82 26.47
N SER A 295 -6.74 -9.53 26.45
CA SER A 295 -6.00 -9.91 25.25
C SER A 295 -6.73 -10.88 24.31
N SER A 296 -7.84 -11.48 24.74
CA SER A 296 -8.69 -12.32 23.88
C SER A 296 -9.78 -11.54 23.14
N PHE A 297 -10.00 -10.27 23.51
CA PHE A 297 -10.89 -9.37 22.80
C PHE A 297 -10.10 -8.58 21.77
N ASP A 298 -10.71 -8.36 20.61
CA ASP A 298 -10.16 -7.51 19.56
C ASP A 298 -10.85 -6.14 19.60
N PHE A 299 -10.23 -5.20 20.31
CA PHE A 299 -10.76 -3.84 20.46
C PHE A 299 -10.65 -3.03 19.16
N THR A 300 -9.77 -3.45 18.23
CA THR A 300 -9.52 -2.74 16.96
C THR A 300 -10.68 -2.85 15.96
N LYS A 301 -11.66 -3.71 16.24
CA LYS A 301 -12.88 -3.88 15.42
C LYS A 301 -13.94 -2.81 15.66
N HIS A 302 -13.81 -2.03 16.73
CA HIS A 302 -14.80 -1.01 17.06
C HIS A 302 -14.48 0.31 16.38
N ASP A 303 -15.52 0.96 15.88
CA ASP A 303 -15.47 2.30 15.28
C ASP A 303 -16.08 3.38 16.20
N LYS A 304 -16.49 2.99 17.41
CA LYS A 304 -17.04 3.85 18.46
C LYS A 304 -16.23 3.74 19.75
N ASN A 305 -16.45 4.68 20.66
CA ASN A 305 -15.75 4.72 21.95
C ASN A 305 -15.90 3.41 22.74
N ILE A 306 -14.84 3.02 23.44
CA ILE A 306 -14.78 1.76 24.18
C ILE A 306 -14.73 2.07 25.67
N TYR A 307 -15.65 1.50 26.44
CA TYR A 307 -15.81 1.78 27.87
C TYR A 307 -15.38 0.59 28.70
N PHE A 308 -14.31 0.76 29.48
CA PHE A 308 -13.84 -0.22 30.45
C PHE A 308 -14.37 0.15 31.83
N ILE A 309 -15.34 -0.60 32.33
CA ILE A 309 -16.00 -0.32 33.62
C ILE A 309 -15.49 -1.22 34.73
N PHE A 310 -15.09 -0.58 35.84
CA PHE A 310 -14.53 -1.20 37.03
C PHE A 310 -15.48 -0.96 38.20
N GLY A 311 -15.67 -1.98 39.03
CA GLY A 311 -16.51 -1.90 40.22
C GLY A 311 -15.79 -1.37 41.45
N LYS A 312 -16.54 -1.26 42.55
CA LYS A 312 -16.01 -0.91 43.87
C LYS A 312 -14.93 -1.88 44.31
N GLU A 313 -13.98 -1.43 45.11
CA GLU A 313 -12.94 -2.28 45.69
C GLU A 313 -13.51 -3.40 46.58
N SER A 314 -14.55 -3.07 47.37
CA SER A 314 -15.17 -4.01 48.31
C SER A 314 -16.02 -5.09 47.63
N THR A 315 -16.88 -4.68 46.70
CA THR A 315 -18.02 -5.49 46.22
C THR A 315 -18.02 -5.71 44.71
N GLY A 316 -17.22 -4.94 43.96
CA GLY A 316 -17.20 -5.00 42.50
C GLY A 316 -18.43 -4.34 41.87
N LEU A 317 -18.87 -4.87 40.73
CA LEU A 317 -20.02 -4.36 39.98
C LEU A 317 -21.31 -5.09 40.38
N PRO A 318 -22.49 -4.44 40.27
CA PRO A 318 -23.77 -5.07 40.53
C PRO A 318 -23.98 -6.33 39.68
N SER A 319 -24.53 -7.39 40.30
CA SER A 319 -24.72 -8.69 39.62
C SER A 319 -25.64 -8.59 38.40
N ASP A 320 -26.70 -7.79 38.47
CA ASP A 320 -27.62 -7.61 37.35
C ASP A 320 -26.98 -6.85 36.18
N PHE A 321 -26.08 -5.90 36.48
CA PHE A 321 -25.26 -5.26 35.44
C PHE A 321 -24.34 -6.27 34.75
N LEU A 322 -23.66 -7.13 35.51
CA LEU A 322 -22.81 -8.18 34.94
C LEU A 322 -23.58 -9.17 34.07
N LYS A 323 -24.83 -9.51 34.42
CA LYS A 323 -25.68 -10.39 33.59
C LYS A 323 -25.98 -9.77 32.23
N THR A 324 -26.31 -8.48 32.21
CA THR A 324 -26.59 -7.72 30.96
C THR A 324 -25.41 -7.75 29.99
N TYR A 325 -24.18 -7.69 30.50
CA TYR A 325 -22.95 -7.65 29.69
C TYR A 325 -22.16 -8.96 29.72
N SER A 326 -22.83 -10.10 29.93
CA SER A 326 -22.21 -11.41 30.14
C SER A 326 -21.23 -11.85 29.03
N ASN A 327 -21.42 -11.38 27.80
CA ASN A 327 -20.53 -11.67 26.66
C ASN A 327 -19.24 -10.83 26.63
N ASN A 328 -19.19 -9.73 27.39
CA ASN A 328 -18.07 -8.76 27.36
C ASN A 328 -17.29 -8.72 28.68
N LEU A 329 -17.48 -9.71 29.56
CA LEU A 329 -16.83 -9.74 30.87
C LEU A 329 -15.35 -10.07 30.74
N ILE A 330 -14.51 -9.11 31.12
CA ILE A 330 -13.05 -9.26 31.15
C ILE A 330 -12.62 -9.72 32.53
N ARG A 331 -11.77 -10.75 32.58
CA ARG A 331 -11.07 -11.21 33.78
C ARG A 331 -9.57 -11.08 33.60
N ILE A 332 -8.91 -10.34 34.49
CA ILE A 332 -7.44 -10.36 34.59
C ILE A 332 -7.03 -11.73 35.17
N PRO A 333 -6.19 -12.53 34.46
CA PRO A 333 -5.71 -13.80 34.99
C PRO A 333 -4.94 -13.61 36.30
N MET A 334 -5.19 -14.48 37.28
CA MET A 334 -4.61 -14.42 38.62
C MET A 334 -4.35 -15.82 39.16
N HIS A 335 -3.47 -15.92 40.16
CA HIS A 335 -3.28 -17.16 40.92
C HIS A 335 -4.62 -17.63 41.54
N PRO A 336 -4.94 -18.94 41.57
CA PRO A 336 -6.24 -19.44 42.01
C PRO A 336 -6.67 -19.04 43.44
N GLN A 337 -5.70 -18.78 44.32
CA GLN A 337 -5.95 -18.36 45.71
C GLN A 337 -6.07 -16.84 45.88
N ALA A 338 -5.73 -16.05 44.86
CA ALA A 338 -5.83 -14.59 44.93
C ALA A 338 -7.29 -14.14 44.75
N ARG A 339 -7.72 -13.17 45.57
CA ARG A 339 -9.12 -12.70 45.58
C ARG A 339 -9.40 -11.64 44.52
N SER A 340 -8.54 -10.64 44.44
CA SER A 340 -8.61 -9.52 43.53
C SER A 340 -7.25 -8.82 43.46
N LEU A 341 -7.02 -8.11 42.36
CA LEU A 341 -5.91 -7.19 42.21
C LEU A 341 -6.32 -5.80 42.73
N ASN A 342 -5.35 -4.96 43.10
CA ASN A 342 -5.60 -3.55 43.38
C ASN A 342 -6.32 -2.88 42.19
N LEU A 343 -7.28 -1.99 42.47
CA LEU A 343 -8.10 -1.34 41.44
C LEU A 343 -7.26 -0.52 40.46
N SER A 344 -6.34 0.32 40.96
CA SER A 344 -5.49 1.15 40.10
C SER A 344 -4.55 0.33 39.21
N ASN A 345 -4.01 -0.78 39.73
CA ASN A 345 -3.21 -1.72 38.94
C ASN A 345 -4.07 -2.41 37.87
N SER A 346 -5.31 -2.79 38.22
CA SER A 346 -6.24 -3.41 37.27
C SER A 346 -6.56 -2.48 36.12
N VAL A 347 -6.80 -1.20 36.41
CA VAL A 347 -7.03 -0.16 35.39
C VAL A 347 -5.80 -0.03 34.49
N ALA A 348 -4.59 0.10 35.06
CA ALA A 348 -3.37 0.25 34.27
C ALA A 348 -3.14 -0.94 33.31
N ILE A 349 -3.34 -2.18 33.78
CA ILE A 349 -3.20 -3.39 32.95
C ILE A 349 -4.17 -3.37 31.77
N ILE A 350 -5.43 -3.05 32.01
CA ILE A 350 -6.48 -3.05 30.98
C ILE A 350 -6.26 -1.91 29.99
N ALA A 351 -5.96 -0.71 30.49
CA ALA A 351 -5.66 0.46 29.69
C ALA A 351 -4.49 0.20 28.73
N TYR A 352 -3.36 -0.27 29.25
CA TYR A 352 -2.18 -0.52 28.41
C TYR A 352 -2.33 -1.74 27.50
N GLU A 353 -3.10 -2.76 27.87
CA GLU A 353 -3.46 -3.83 26.92
C GLU A 353 -4.30 -3.30 25.76
N ALA A 354 -5.30 -2.46 26.04
CA ALA A 354 -6.10 -1.85 24.98
C ALA A 354 -5.23 -0.97 24.08
N LEU A 355 -4.42 -0.08 24.66
CA LEU A 355 -3.50 0.79 23.91
C LEU A 355 -2.50 -0.01 23.08
N ARG A 356 -1.98 -1.12 23.59
CA ARG A 356 -1.09 -2.01 22.84
C ARG A 356 -1.75 -2.58 21.59
N GLN A 357 -3.05 -2.88 21.62
CA GLN A 357 -3.77 -3.33 20.42
C GLN A 357 -3.88 -2.23 19.35
N PHE A 358 -3.88 -0.95 19.77
CA PHE A 358 -3.81 0.24 18.91
C PHE A 358 -2.38 0.76 18.70
N ASP A 359 -1.35 -0.07 18.95
CA ASP A 359 0.07 0.29 18.75
C ASP A 359 0.49 1.59 19.47
N TYR A 360 -0.14 1.86 20.63
CA TYR A 360 0.08 3.08 21.42
C TYR A 360 -0.13 4.38 20.65
N GLU A 361 -1.02 4.39 19.65
CA GLU A 361 -1.35 5.58 18.86
C GLU A 361 -1.68 6.78 19.75
N GLY A 362 -1.00 7.91 19.49
CA GLY A 362 -1.09 9.16 20.25
C GLY A 362 -0.04 9.33 21.34
N LEU A 363 0.73 8.29 21.67
CA LEU A 363 1.73 8.31 22.74
C LEU A 363 3.16 8.35 22.20
N SER A 364 4.09 8.91 22.99
CA SER A 364 5.51 8.97 22.66
C SER A 364 6.24 7.67 23.03
N PHE A 365 7.16 7.24 22.17
CA PHE A 365 8.09 6.12 22.41
C PHE A 365 9.46 6.59 22.92
N VAL A 366 9.64 7.91 23.06
CA VAL A 366 10.88 8.56 23.49
C VAL A 366 10.56 9.61 24.56
N GLU A 367 11.55 9.95 25.38
CA GLU A 367 11.45 11.00 26.41
C GLU A 367 11.41 12.42 25.84
#